data_AF-A0A972ENR9-F1
#
_entry.id   AF-A0A972ENR9-F1
#
_cell.length_a   1.000
_cell.length_b   1.000
_cell.length_c   1.000
_cell.angle_alpha   90.00
_cell.angle_beta   90.00
_cell.angle_gamma   90.00
#
_symmetry.space_group_name_H-M   'P 1'
#
loop_
_entity.id
_entity.type
_entity.pdbx_description
1 polymer ?
#
loop_
_entity_poly.entity_id
_entity_poly.type
_entity_poly.pdbx_seq_one_letter_code
_entity_poly.pdbx_strand_id
1 'polypeptide(L)'
;MMNKSVEKSSRATTGLIELSFLGGVLLLSFTVLKSEYLFGWAAHNWKFYLILSAIAVALLLFNKKMISIGMTIGITVGLFFGNYVGGLVKSLNENQILEGMTAEEVYRLRHHPGFEIWMGIIILSIIIGFVAHKKALKNRLD
;
A
#
# COMPACT_ATOMS: atom_id res chain seq x y z
N MET A 1 20.58 1.60 26.96
CA MET A 1 20.95 2.37 25.76
C MET A 1 21.41 1.38 24.69
N MET A 2 20.72 1.26 23.55
CA MET A 2 21.06 0.25 22.53
C MET A 2 22.26 0.73 21.69
N ASN A 3 23.18 -0.19 21.36
CA ASN A 3 24.39 0.10 20.60
C ASN A 3 24.07 0.62 19.18
N LYS A 4 24.71 1.71 18.73
CA LYS A 4 24.54 2.30 17.38
C LYS A 4 24.80 1.29 16.26
N SER A 5 25.71 0.34 16.47
CA SER A 5 25.97 -0.78 15.54
C SER A 5 24.72 -1.65 15.37
N VAL A 6 24.07 -2.00 16.47
CA VAL A 6 22.86 -2.83 16.50
C VAL A 6 21.68 -2.11 15.84
N GLU A 7 21.53 -0.80 16.06
CA GLU A 7 20.48 0.00 15.41
C GLU A 7 20.68 0.13 13.89
N LYS A 8 21.93 0.26 13.42
CA LYS A 8 22.25 0.24 11.99
C LYS A 8 21.94 -1.12 11.37
N SER A 9 22.35 -2.21 12.02
CA SER A 9 22.06 -3.59 11.58
C SER A 9 20.56 -3.84 11.49
N SER A 10 19.78 -3.46 12.52
CA SER A 10 18.32 -3.62 12.53
C SER A 10 17.62 -2.88 11.38
N ARG A 11 18.09 -1.66 11.05
CA ARG A 11 17.55 -0.87 9.93
C ARG A 11 17.87 -1.53 8.58
N ALA A 12 19.09 -2.02 8.40
CA ALA A 12 19.48 -2.74 7.18
C ALA A 12 18.63 -3.99 6.96
N THR A 13 18.43 -4.81 8.01
CA THR A 13 17.55 -5.97 7.95
C THR A 13 16.11 -5.59 7.60
N THR A 14 15.59 -4.52 8.20
CA THR A 14 14.23 -4.03 7.90
C THR A 14 14.11 -3.61 6.44
N GLY A 15 15.06 -2.83 5.93
CA GLY A 15 15.05 -2.38 4.53
C GLY A 15 15.12 -3.54 3.53
N LEU A 16 15.93 -4.58 3.81
CA LEU A 16 16.00 -5.77 2.96
C LEU A 16 14.65 -6.52 2.89
N ILE A 17 13.96 -6.63 4.03
CA ILE A 17 12.63 -7.25 4.11
C ILE A 17 11.63 -6.41 3.30
N GLU A 18 11.59 -5.10 3.52
CA GLU A 18 10.68 -4.20 2.81
C GLU A 18 10.90 -4.24 1.30
N LEU A 19 12.15 -4.18 0.85
CA LEU A 19 12.49 -4.29 -0.58
C LEU A 19 12.06 -5.62 -1.19
N SER A 20 12.17 -6.72 -0.43
CA SER A 20 11.75 -8.04 -0.88
C SER A 20 10.23 -8.11 -1.06
N PHE A 21 9.45 -7.57 -0.12
CA PHE A 21 8.00 -7.48 -0.25
C PHE A 21 7.56 -6.55 -1.39
N LEU A 22 8.11 -5.33 -1.43
CA LEU A 22 7.76 -4.32 -2.43
C LEU A 22 8.13 -4.79 -3.84
N GLY A 23 9.33 -5.34 -4.01
CA GLY A 23 9.80 -5.91 -5.28
C GLY A 23 9.03 -7.16 -5.69
N GLY A 24 8.72 -8.04 -4.74
CA GLY A 24 7.92 -9.24 -4.98
C GLY A 24 6.51 -8.90 -5.49
N VAL A 25 5.83 -7.94 -4.86
CA VAL A 25 4.51 -7.48 -5.32
C VAL A 25 4.58 -6.82 -6.70
N LEU A 26 5.63 -6.04 -6.98
CA LEU A 26 5.83 -5.46 -8.31
C LEU A 26 6.04 -6.55 -9.37
N LEU A 27 6.85 -7.58 -9.07
CA LEU A 27 7.07 -8.71 -9.97
C LEU A 27 5.78 -9.50 -10.22
N LEU A 28 4.98 -9.76 -9.17
CA LEU A 28 3.66 -10.38 -9.31
C LEU A 28 2.73 -9.53 -10.19
N SER A 29 2.79 -8.21 -10.06
CA SER A 29 2.01 -7.27 -10.87
C SER A 29 2.34 -7.36 -12.36
N PHE A 30 3.62 -7.59 -12.71
CA PHE A 30 4.04 -7.78 -14.10
C PHE A 30 3.76 -9.18 -14.66
N THR A 31 3.48 -10.16 -13.81
CA THR A 31 3.40 -11.58 -14.16
C THR A 31 2.01 -12.15 -13.90
N VAL A 32 1.84 -12.90 -12.81
CA VAL A 32 0.67 -13.72 -12.50
C VAL A 32 -0.57 -12.87 -12.26
N LEU A 33 -0.42 -11.65 -11.73
CA LEU A 33 -1.54 -10.79 -11.35
C LEU A 33 -1.79 -9.66 -12.35
N LYS A 34 -1.11 -9.64 -13.51
CA LYS A 34 -1.23 -8.54 -14.48
C LYS A 34 -2.66 -8.30 -14.99
N SER A 35 -3.48 -9.36 -15.04
CA SER A 35 -4.88 -9.28 -15.47
C SER A 35 -5.82 -8.72 -14.41
N GLU A 36 -5.40 -8.68 -13.14
CA GLU A 36 -6.17 -8.09 -12.06
C GLU A 36 -6.14 -6.57 -12.16
N TYR A 37 -7.25 -5.89 -11.87
CA TYR A 37 -7.40 -4.45 -12.11
C TYR A 37 -6.25 -3.63 -11.53
N LEU A 38 -6.02 -3.75 -10.22
CA LEU A 38 -5.09 -2.86 -9.52
C LEU A 38 -3.62 -3.29 -9.70
N PHE A 39 -3.36 -4.58 -9.89
CA PHE A 39 -2.03 -5.10 -10.21
C PHE A 39 -1.64 -4.77 -11.66
N GLY A 40 -2.56 -4.89 -12.61
CA GLY A 40 -2.39 -4.41 -13.98
C GLY A 40 -2.16 -2.89 -14.01
N TRP A 41 -2.91 -2.14 -13.20
CA TRP A 41 -2.67 -0.71 -12.99
C TRP A 41 -1.27 -0.44 -12.44
N ALA A 42 -0.81 -1.19 -11.43
CA ALA A 42 0.51 -1.03 -10.83
C ALA A 42 1.64 -1.37 -11.81
N ALA A 43 1.46 -2.39 -12.66
CA ALA A 43 2.41 -2.74 -13.72
C ALA A 43 2.47 -1.66 -14.80
N HIS A 44 1.33 -1.10 -15.20
CA HIS A 44 1.27 0.00 -16.15
C HIS A 44 1.89 1.29 -15.57
N ASN A 45 1.61 1.57 -14.30
CA ASN A 45 2.05 2.76 -13.56
C ASN A 45 3.23 2.46 -12.62
N TRP A 46 4.14 1.56 -13.03
CA TRP A 46 5.20 1.05 -12.15
C TRP A 46 6.10 2.12 -11.54
N LYS A 47 6.30 3.24 -12.24
CA LYS A 47 7.04 4.40 -11.71
C LYS A 47 6.38 4.98 -10.46
N PHE A 48 5.05 5.08 -10.45
CA PHE A 48 4.30 5.54 -9.29
C PHE A 48 4.49 4.59 -8.10
N TYR A 49 4.37 3.28 -8.36
CA TYR A 49 4.61 2.25 -7.34
C TYR A 49 6.04 2.31 -6.79
N LEU A 50 7.04 2.50 -7.65
CA LEU A 50 8.44 2.63 -7.22
C LEU A 50 8.69 3.90 -6.40
N ILE A 51 8.06 5.03 -6.74
CA ILE A 51 8.18 6.25 -5.95
C ILE A 51 7.60 6.02 -4.55
N LEU A 52 6.42 5.41 -4.44
CA LEU A 52 5.85 5.05 -3.13
C LEU A 52 6.79 4.11 -2.36
N SER A 53 7.32 3.08 -3.02
CA SER A 53 8.26 2.12 -2.43
C SER A 53 9.54 2.81 -1.94
N ALA A 54 10.09 3.73 -2.73
CA ALA A 54 11.28 4.49 -2.39
C ALA A 54 11.06 5.40 -1.17
N ILE A 55 9.90 6.06 -1.09
CA ILE A 55 9.52 6.86 0.09
C ILE A 55 9.45 5.97 1.34
N ALA A 56 8.81 4.80 1.24
CA ALA A 56 8.68 3.87 2.36
C ALA A 56 10.06 3.45 2.91
N VAL A 57 11.01 3.09 2.04
CA VAL A 57 12.37 2.69 2.44
C VAL A 57 13.21 3.90 2.91
N ALA A 58 13.06 5.07 2.29
CA ALA A 58 13.80 6.27 2.67
C ALA A 58 13.50 6.72 4.11
N LEU A 59 12.31 6.43 4.64
CA LEU A 59 11.95 6.69 6.03
C LEU A 59 12.88 5.98 7.04
N LEU A 60 13.53 4.88 6.67
CA LEU A 60 14.53 4.22 7.51
C LEU A 60 15.79 5.08 7.72
N LEU A 61 16.16 5.91 6.74
CA LEU A 61 17.29 6.84 6.83
C LEU A 61 17.03 7.94 7.88
N PHE A 62 15.76 8.30 8.08
CA PHE A 62 15.31 9.31 9.04
C PHE A 62 14.89 8.72 10.40
N ASN A 63 15.26 7.47 10.70
CA ASN A 63 14.89 6.75 11.93
C ASN A 63 13.37 6.61 12.14
N LYS A 64 12.57 6.62 11.06
CA LYS A 64 11.12 6.49 11.10
C LYS A 64 10.67 5.04 10.84
N LYS A 65 11.35 4.08 11.49
CA LYS A 65 11.15 2.63 11.27
C LYS A 65 9.68 2.18 11.32
N MET A 66 8.91 2.62 12.32
CA MET A 66 7.50 2.18 12.44
C MET A 66 6.60 2.76 11.34
N ILE A 67 6.92 3.98 10.86
CA ILE A 67 6.18 4.61 9.75
C ILE A 67 6.52 3.92 8.43
N SER A 68 7.81 3.62 8.23
CA SER A 68 8.34 2.86 7.09
C SER A 68 7.66 1.49 6.95
N ILE A 69 7.60 0.73 8.04
CA ILE A 69 6.89 -0.57 8.08
C ILE A 69 5.40 -0.39 7.77
N GLY A 70 4.74 0.59 8.40
CA GLY A 70 3.32 0.87 8.15
C GLY A 70 3.06 1.20 6.68
N MET A 71 3.88 2.05 6.08
CA MET A 71 3.77 2.41 4.66
C MET A 71 4.00 1.20 3.76
N THR A 72 4.99 0.34 4.05
CA THR A 72 5.23 -0.89 3.30
C THR A 72 4.03 -1.84 3.36
N ILE A 73 3.43 -2.02 4.54
CA ILE A 73 2.20 -2.81 4.71
C ILE A 73 1.06 -2.20 3.88
N GLY A 74 0.87 -0.88 3.97
CA GLY A 74 -0.18 -0.18 3.23
C GLY A 74 0.01 -0.29 1.71
N ILE A 75 1.24 -0.17 1.22
CA ILE A 75 1.55 -0.32 -0.22
C ILE A 75 1.27 -1.75 -0.66
N THR A 76 1.71 -2.75 0.10
CA THR A 76 1.63 -4.16 -0.31
C THR A 76 0.26 -4.76 -0.02
N VAL A 77 -0.12 -4.90 1.25
CA VAL A 77 -1.40 -5.47 1.68
C VAL A 77 -2.58 -4.63 1.17
N GLY A 78 -2.44 -3.30 1.19
CA GLY A 78 -3.48 -2.43 0.66
C GLY A 78 -3.71 -2.60 -0.85
N LEU A 79 -2.71 -3.03 -1.62
CA LEU A 79 -2.87 -3.31 -3.06
C LEU A 79 -3.77 -4.54 -3.26
N PHE A 80 -3.52 -5.62 -2.52
CA PHE A 80 -4.38 -6.81 -2.53
C PHE A 80 -5.80 -6.46 -2.09
N PHE A 81 -5.93 -5.73 -0.97
CA PHE A 81 -7.22 -5.36 -0.44
C PHE A 81 -7.99 -4.44 -1.39
N GLY A 82 -7.34 -3.41 -1.93
CA GLY A 82 -7.92 -2.50 -2.92
C GLY A 82 -8.38 -3.23 -4.18
N ASN A 83 -7.60 -4.20 -4.68
CA ASN A 83 -7.99 -5.01 -5.82
C ASN A 83 -9.27 -5.80 -5.55
N TYR A 84 -9.27 -6.67 -4.53
CA TYR A 84 -10.37 -7.61 -4.34
C TYR A 84 -11.61 -6.96 -3.73
N VAL A 85 -11.45 -6.05 -2.77
CA VAL A 85 -12.59 -5.32 -2.20
C VAL A 85 -13.15 -4.33 -3.21
N GLY A 86 -12.29 -3.66 -3.98
CA GLY A 86 -12.74 -2.80 -5.09
C GLY A 86 -13.53 -3.59 -6.14
N GLY A 87 -13.08 -4.79 -6.49
CA GLY A 87 -13.77 -5.67 -7.43
C GLY A 87 -15.13 -6.13 -6.91
N LEU A 88 -15.21 -6.45 -5.61
CA LEU A 88 -16.47 -6.80 -4.96
C LEU A 88 -17.44 -5.61 -4.97
N VAL A 89 -16.99 -4.41 -4.60
CA VAL A 89 -17.82 -3.19 -4.65
C VAL A 89 -18.32 -2.91 -6.07
N LYS A 90 -17.45 -3.03 -7.07
CA LYS A 90 -17.83 -2.90 -8.49
C LYS A 90 -18.91 -3.91 -8.86
N SER A 91 -18.73 -5.19 -8.53
CA SER A 91 -19.71 -6.23 -8.84
C SER A 91 -21.08 -5.96 -8.19
N LEU A 92 -21.11 -5.51 -6.94
CA LEU A 92 -22.36 -5.13 -6.27
C LEU A 92 -23.04 -3.91 -6.90
N ASN A 93 -22.25 -2.96 -7.42
CA ASN A 93 -22.77 -1.78 -8.11
C ASN A 93 -23.30 -2.13 -9.51
N GLU A 94 -22.62 -2.99 -10.25
CA GLU A 94 -23.04 -3.42 -11.59
C GLU A 94 -24.39 -4.17 -11.56
N ASN A 95 -24.71 -4.86 -10.46
CA ASN A 95 -26.01 -5.49 -10.25
C ASN A 95 -27.18 -4.49 -10.15
N GLN A 96 -26.90 -3.20 -9.97
CA GLN A 96 -27.92 -2.15 -9.87
C GLN A 96 -28.23 -1.49 -11.24
N ILE A 97 -27.55 -1.90 -12.31
CA ILE A 97 -27.77 -1.34 -13.65
C ILE A 97 -29.11 -1.85 -14.20
N LEU A 98 -29.98 -0.92 -14.58
CA LEU A 98 -31.30 -1.20 -15.16
C LEU A 98 -31.42 -0.63 -16.57
N GLU A 99 -32.34 -1.20 -17.36
CA GLU A 99 -32.72 -0.62 -18.65
C GLU A 99 -33.29 0.80 -18.46
N GLY A 100 -32.89 1.73 -19.33
CA GLY A 100 -33.32 3.12 -19.28
C GLY A 100 -32.44 4.06 -18.45
N MET A 101 -31.41 3.56 -17.76
CA MET A 101 -30.40 4.42 -17.12
C MET A 101 -29.57 5.19 -18.15
N THR A 102 -29.12 6.39 -17.76
CA THR A 102 -28.22 7.19 -18.59
C THR A 102 -26.83 6.57 -18.69
N ALA A 103 -26.09 6.89 -19.75
CA ALA A 103 -24.72 6.40 -19.93
C ALA A 103 -23.79 6.80 -18.77
N GLU A 104 -24.00 7.97 -18.16
CA GLU A 104 -23.23 8.46 -17.02
C GLU A 104 -23.47 7.63 -15.75
N GLU A 105 -24.73 7.28 -15.48
CA GLU A 105 -25.09 6.43 -14.34
C GLU A 105 -24.49 5.04 -14.47
N VAL A 106 -24.58 4.45 -15.66
CA VAL A 106 -23.96 3.15 -15.96
C VAL A 106 -22.44 3.23 -15.79
N TYR A 107 -21.80 4.29 -16.29
CA TYR A 107 -20.35 4.48 -16.15
C TYR A 107 -19.94 4.53 -14.68
N ARG A 108 -20.66 5.29 -13.85
CA ARG A 108 -20.38 5.40 -12.41
C ARG A 108 -20.53 4.05 -11.70
N LEU A 109 -21.55 3.26 -12.03
CA LEU A 109 -21.77 1.94 -11.44
C LEU A 109 -20.71 0.91 -11.86
N ARG A 110 -20.13 1.07 -13.04
CA ARG A 110 -19.02 0.23 -13.54
C ARG A 110 -17.64 0.64 -13.01
N HIS A 111 -17.54 1.74 -12.28
CA HIS A 111 -16.25 2.20 -11.73
C HIS A 111 -15.66 1.18 -10.75
N HIS A 112 -14.35 0.96 -10.83
CA HIS A 112 -13.62 0.08 -9.91
C HIS A 112 -12.91 0.93 -8.83
N PRO A 113 -13.43 1.03 -7.59
CA PRO A 113 -12.89 1.94 -6.57
C PRO A 113 -11.61 1.44 -5.88
N GLY A 114 -10.87 0.54 -6.55
CA GLY A 114 -9.77 -0.21 -5.94
C GLY A 114 -8.55 0.67 -5.66
N PHE A 115 -8.29 1.65 -6.53
CA PHE A 115 -7.18 2.58 -6.36
C PHE A 115 -7.42 3.51 -5.16
N GLU A 116 -8.64 4.02 -5.00
CA GLU A 116 -9.06 4.89 -3.91
C GLU A 116 -8.99 4.16 -2.56
N ILE A 117 -9.48 2.92 -2.52
CA ILE A 117 -9.38 2.06 -1.34
C ILE A 117 -7.90 1.84 -0.98
N TRP A 118 -7.04 1.55 -1.97
CA TRP A 118 -5.62 1.34 -1.73
C TRP A 118 -4.92 2.59 -1.17
N MET A 119 -5.18 3.78 -1.74
CA MET A 119 -4.65 5.03 -1.21
C MET A 119 -5.12 5.30 0.22
N GLY A 120 -6.39 5.03 0.52
CA GLY A 120 -6.94 5.13 1.87
C GLY A 120 -6.21 4.22 2.89
N ILE A 121 -5.90 2.99 2.50
CA ILE A 121 -5.17 2.02 3.34
C ILE A 121 -3.72 2.46 3.57
N ILE A 122 -3.05 3.01 2.56
CA ILE A 122 -1.70 3.58 2.72
C ILE A 122 -1.73 4.69 3.77
N ILE A 123 -2.67 5.63 3.64
CA ILE A 123 -2.80 6.76 4.59
C ILE A 123 -3.08 6.24 6.00
N LEU A 124 -4.03 5.32 6.16
CA LEU A 124 -4.35 4.71 7.45
C LEU A 124 -3.13 4.01 8.07
N SER A 125 -2.38 3.25 7.27
CA SER A 125 -1.21 2.51 7.74
C SER A 125 -0.07 3.44 8.16
N ILE A 126 0.11 4.56 7.47
CA ILE A 126 1.05 5.62 7.87
C ILE A 126 0.66 6.22 9.22
N ILE A 127 -0.63 6.52 9.43
CA ILE A 127 -1.14 7.06 10.70
C ILE A 127 -0.87 6.08 11.85
N ILE A 128 -1.16 4.79 11.64
CA ILE A 128 -0.87 3.73 12.62
C ILE A 128 0.63 3.67 12.93
N GLY A 129 1.48 3.67 11.89
CA GLY A 129 2.93 3.68 12.04
C GLY A 129 3.45 4.90 12.80
N PHE A 130 2.84 6.07 12.60
CA PHE A 130 3.17 7.30 13.31
C PHE A 130 2.79 7.24 14.80
N VAL A 131 1.58 6.75 15.11
CA VAL A 131 1.13 6.55 16.50
C VAL A 131 2.03 5.55 17.22
N ALA A 132 2.38 4.44 16.56
CA ALA A 132 3.30 3.44 17.11
C ALA A 132 4.71 4.02 17.35
N HIS A 133 5.21 4.84 16.41
CA HIS A 133 6.49 5.54 16.57
C HIS A 133 6.49 6.46 17.79
N LYS A 134 5.43 7.27 17.97
CA LYS A 134 5.29 8.18 19.12
C LYS A 134 5.26 7.42 20.44
N LYS A 135 4.48 6.34 20.54
CA LYS A 135 4.42 5.49 21.75
C LYS A 135 5.78 4.89 22.08
N ALA A 136 6.48 4.36 21.08
CA ALA A 136 7.82 3.80 21.27
C ALA A 136 8.85 4.84 21.70
N LEU A 137 8.73 6.09 21.24
CA LEU A 137 9.60 7.19 21.66
C LEU A 137 9.32 7.59 23.11
N LYS A 138 8.04 7.72 23.49
CA LYS A 138 7.64 8.06 24.86
C LYS A 138 8.18 7.02 25.87
N ASN A 139 7.98 5.74 25.61
CA ASN A 139 8.44 4.65 26.48
C ASN A 139 9.98 4.54 26.63
N ARG A 140 10.77 5.30 25.85
CA ARG A 140 12.23 5.36 25.97
C ARG A 140 12.70 6.56 26.80
N LEU A 141 11.80 7.54 27.03
CA LEU A 141 12.07 8.76 27.77
C LEU A 141 11.53 8.69 29.21
N ASP A 142 10.48 7.91 29.43
CA ASP A 142 9.97 7.49 30.74
C ASP A 142 10.83 6.34 31.32
#